data_AF-A0A3S3PSA3-F1
#
_entry.id   AF-A0A3S3PSA3-F1
#
_cell.length_a   1.000
_cell.length_b   1.000
_cell.length_c   1.000
_cell.angle_alpha   90.00
_cell.angle_beta   90.00
_cell.angle_gamma   90.00
#
_symmetry.space_group_name_H-M   'P 1'
#
loop_
_entity.id
_entity.type
_entity.pdbx_description
1 polymer ?
#
loop_
_entity_poly.entity_id
_entity_poly.type
_entity_poly.pdbx_seq_one_letter_code
_entity_poly.pdbx_strand_id
1 'polypeptide(L)'
;MIMSPTLYPKAKAFTLLQQSKWLCYFLLVLFTIGMGSCSKSKTANNPTPEVSVKLDKETSTLMQGDELKINVNFTPTVNTPNAEYKWQVADSRIADVKVNADFSVNVTAKNKGETEVALYGPSGKKLAACLITVQEKPVPDDGIVKILAIGNSFSEDALESYLYGLANSRGHKIVIGNLYIGGASLSLHLQNASNNANAYAYRKINQQGIKATTANVSIAMALADDNWDYISFQQESPSSGLFNTFAPLVDLYNYVKTKTTNPSVKYVLHQTWAYQKNATYSAFNNYDKNQDKMYAGIVDAYIQAKNLIPTYTVVPAGTAIQNGRTSVVGDNFCRDGYHLDINIGRYTAACTWFESIFKESVVGNAYKPSALSDYHTEIAQNAAHLAVLKPNEVTQMVNYQGGGTSDFTKPILVNFGGNSTPSEWNSLVQYTAGTSIANLRDQVGANTNISITIVEGFNNRNQTGPTTTNTSLNMPSSVSSDSYYGNSKAVWESKSVTQSVVKLTGLNTAKKYSLCFFGSRANSGTENRETKYTVKGTNEVIALLDAANNTSNIACAEQVAPNTAGEITITITAGSNNNNAYGFYYINALQLKQVN
;
A
#
# COMPACT_ATOMS: atom_id res chain seq x y z
N MET A 1 -2.72 -25.30 -52.59
CA MET A 1 -1.72 -25.99 -53.43
C MET A 1 -0.35 -25.44 -53.09
N ILE A 2 0.54 -26.31 -52.59
CA ILE A 2 2.01 -26.36 -52.84
C ILE A 2 2.83 -25.17 -52.28
N MET A 3 3.43 -25.29 -51.08
CA MET A 3 4.79 -25.84 -50.76
C MET A 3 5.89 -24.76 -50.87
N SER A 4 6.99 -24.67 -50.10
CA SER A 4 7.59 -25.36 -48.93
C SER A 4 8.86 -24.54 -48.53
N PRO A 5 9.71 -24.91 -47.53
CA PRO A 5 10.24 -23.99 -46.51
C PRO A 5 11.79 -23.97 -46.40
N THR A 6 12.35 -23.34 -45.33
CA THR A 6 13.58 -23.66 -44.53
C THR A 6 14.02 -22.38 -43.75
N LEU A 7 14.65 -22.34 -42.57
CA LEU A 7 15.23 -23.28 -41.59
C LEU A 7 15.46 -22.53 -40.25
N TYR A 8 15.27 -23.22 -39.11
CA TYR A 8 15.72 -22.85 -37.75
C TYR A 8 17.14 -23.38 -37.47
N PRO A 9 17.77 -23.01 -36.32
CA PRO A 9 18.08 -24.09 -35.37
C PRO A 9 17.80 -23.76 -33.88
N LYS A 10 17.61 -24.86 -33.14
CA LYS A 10 17.15 -25.02 -31.75
C LYS A 10 18.28 -25.04 -30.70
N ALA A 11 17.86 -24.78 -29.47
CA ALA A 11 18.55 -24.98 -28.20
C ALA A 11 19.03 -26.42 -27.94
N LYS A 12 20.11 -26.56 -27.14
CA LYS A 12 20.62 -27.84 -26.61
C LYS A 12 20.29 -27.99 -25.13
N ALA A 13 19.72 -29.15 -24.79
CA ALA A 13 19.60 -29.70 -23.45
C ALA A 13 20.87 -30.49 -23.08
N PHE A 14 21.23 -30.50 -21.80
CA PHE A 14 22.27 -31.37 -21.23
C PHE A 14 21.61 -32.45 -20.38
N THR A 15 21.86 -33.71 -20.71
CA THR A 15 21.53 -34.91 -19.93
C THR A 15 22.81 -35.63 -19.53
N LEU A 16 22.86 -36.07 -18.27
CA LEU A 16 23.85 -36.98 -17.70
C LEU A 16 23.87 -38.34 -18.41
N LEU A 17 25.05 -38.97 -18.46
CA LEU A 17 25.25 -40.42 -18.47
C LEU A 17 26.67 -40.77 -17.97
N GLN A 18 26.86 -42.04 -17.67
CA GLN A 18 27.52 -42.61 -16.50
C GLN A 18 28.67 -43.56 -16.93
N GLN A 19 29.51 -43.95 -15.94
CA GLN A 19 30.46 -45.10 -15.91
C GLN A 19 31.84 -44.84 -16.55
N SER A 20 33.00 -45.31 -16.05
CA SER A 20 33.36 -46.59 -15.41
C SER A 20 34.72 -46.55 -14.65
N LYS A 21 34.93 -47.54 -13.77
CA LYS A 21 36.07 -47.78 -12.85
C LYS A 21 37.33 -48.39 -13.51
N TRP A 22 38.52 -48.18 -12.92
CA TRP A 22 39.68 -49.12 -12.79
C TRP A 22 40.77 -48.48 -11.88
N LEU A 23 41.06 -48.94 -10.65
CA LEU A 23 41.87 -50.09 -10.15
C LEU A 23 43.41 -49.86 -10.08
N CYS A 24 43.91 -49.69 -8.84
CA CYS A 24 45.20 -50.08 -8.18
C CYS A 24 46.56 -49.93 -8.94
N TYR A 25 47.71 -49.51 -8.36
CA TYR A 25 48.46 -50.09 -7.23
C TYR A 25 49.86 -49.39 -7.06
N PHE A 26 50.45 -49.49 -5.84
CA PHE A 26 51.87 -49.44 -5.40
C PHE A 26 52.74 -48.18 -5.69
N LEU A 27 53.77 -47.78 -4.91
CA LEU A 27 54.17 -47.77 -3.49
C LEU A 27 55.59 -47.13 -3.46
N LEU A 28 55.89 -46.35 -2.40
CA LEU A 28 57.21 -46.03 -1.81
C LEU A 28 58.33 -45.36 -2.65
N VAL A 29 58.92 -44.25 -2.12
CA VAL A 29 60.36 -44.11 -1.79
C VAL A 29 60.54 -43.03 -0.70
N LEU A 30 61.50 -43.31 0.20
CA LEU A 30 61.96 -42.64 1.41
C LEU A 30 62.44 -41.18 1.30
N PHE A 31 62.41 -40.47 2.44
CA PHE A 31 63.53 -39.64 2.89
C PHE A 31 63.70 -39.70 4.42
N THR A 32 64.87 -40.17 4.86
CA THR A 32 65.47 -40.03 6.22
C THR A 32 66.07 -38.61 6.35
N ILE A 33 66.24 -37.94 7.50
CA ILE A 33 67.07 -38.22 8.69
C ILE A 33 66.74 -37.11 9.73
N GLY A 34 66.82 -37.42 11.04
CA GLY A 34 67.02 -36.41 12.09
C GLY A 34 66.90 -36.97 13.50
N MET A 35 68.01 -37.44 14.08
CA MET A 35 68.09 -37.91 15.48
C MET A 35 68.23 -36.74 16.47
N GLY A 36 67.59 -36.88 17.63
CA GLY A 36 67.84 -36.06 18.83
C GLY A 36 67.46 -36.84 20.09
N SER A 37 68.47 -37.30 20.82
CA SER A 37 68.41 -38.14 22.02
C SER A 37 67.92 -37.38 23.26
N CYS A 38 67.09 -38.01 24.11
CA CYS A 38 67.11 -37.83 25.56
C CYS A 38 66.36 -38.98 26.25
N SER A 39 67.08 -39.74 27.06
CA SER A 39 66.56 -40.85 27.87
C SER A 39 65.92 -40.34 29.15
N LYS A 40 64.72 -40.84 29.49
CA LYS A 40 64.22 -40.98 30.87
C LYS A 40 63.04 -41.96 30.94
N SER A 41 62.92 -42.57 32.11
CA SER A 41 62.32 -43.88 32.44
C SER A 41 60.98 -44.25 31.82
N LYS A 42 60.87 -45.50 31.37
CA LYS A 42 59.59 -46.22 31.18
C LYS A 42 58.85 -46.31 32.51
N THR A 43 57.91 -45.40 32.75
CA THR A 43 56.71 -45.74 33.52
C THR A 43 55.81 -46.55 32.60
N ALA A 44 55.39 -47.72 33.06
CA ALA A 44 54.39 -48.52 32.38
C ALA A 44 53.06 -47.77 32.40
N ASN A 45 52.80 -46.96 31.36
CA ASN A 45 51.44 -46.57 31.03
C ASN A 45 50.79 -47.80 30.40
N ASN A 46 50.08 -48.57 31.23
CA ASN A 46 48.99 -49.38 30.73
C ASN A 46 48.10 -48.44 29.90
N PRO A 47 47.90 -48.67 28.59
CA PRO A 47 46.88 -47.93 27.88
C PRO A 47 45.56 -48.24 28.58
N THR A 48 44.94 -47.23 29.21
CA THR A 48 43.53 -47.29 29.60
C THR A 48 42.78 -47.78 28.37
N PRO A 49 41.96 -48.84 28.47
CA PRO A 49 41.22 -49.35 27.32
C PRO A 49 40.43 -48.18 26.70
N GLU A 50 40.63 -47.92 25.40
CA GLU A 50 39.88 -46.88 24.69
C GLU A 50 38.38 -47.21 24.80
N VAL A 51 37.65 -46.40 25.57
CA VAL A 51 36.20 -46.54 25.69
C VAL A 51 35.59 -46.07 24.37
N SER A 52 34.98 -46.99 23.64
CA SER A 52 34.20 -46.69 22.45
C SER A 52 32.82 -46.19 22.87
N VAL A 53 32.38 -45.08 22.27
CA VAL A 53 31.07 -44.46 22.53
C VAL A 53 30.24 -44.50 21.26
N LYS A 54 28.98 -44.94 21.37
CA LYS A 54 28.01 -44.88 20.28
C LYS A 54 26.70 -44.27 20.75
N LEU A 55 26.18 -43.33 19.99
CA LEU A 55 24.82 -42.80 20.17
C LEU A 55 23.83 -43.66 19.37
N ASP A 56 22.59 -43.76 19.85
CA ASP A 56 21.51 -44.41 19.11
C ASP A 56 21.04 -43.59 17.89
N LYS A 57 21.43 -42.31 17.83
CA LYS A 57 21.11 -41.37 16.74
C LYS A 57 22.33 -40.51 16.40
N GLU A 58 22.65 -40.41 15.11
CA GLU A 58 23.70 -39.52 14.58
C GLU A 58 23.10 -38.24 13.97
N THR A 59 21.84 -38.30 13.53
CA THR A 59 21.06 -37.16 13.07
C THR A 59 19.62 -37.27 13.53
N SER A 60 18.92 -36.14 13.69
CA SER A 60 17.48 -36.10 13.94
C SER A 60 16.88 -34.78 13.47
N THR A 61 15.68 -34.85 12.91
CA THR A 61 14.88 -33.67 12.54
C THR A 61 13.70 -33.56 13.50
N LEU A 62 13.53 -32.40 14.13
CA LEU A 62 12.50 -32.15 15.14
C LEU A 62 11.68 -30.92 14.74
N MET A 63 10.39 -30.89 15.08
CA MET A 63 9.63 -29.64 15.03
C MET A 63 9.89 -28.83 16.28
N GLN A 64 9.77 -27.51 16.17
CA GLN A 64 9.85 -26.62 17.32
C GLN A 64 8.87 -27.05 18.42
N GLY A 65 9.38 -27.20 19.65
CA GLY A 65 8.65 -27.69 20.82
C GLY A 65 8.67 -29.22 21.00
N ASP A 66 9.15 -29.98 20.02
CA ASP A 66 9.33 -31.42 20.17
C ASP A 66 10.47 -31.75 21.14
N GLU A 67 10.36 -32.90 21.79
CA GLU A 67 11.41 -33.48 22.63
C GLU A 67 11.93 -34.79 22.04
N LEU A 68 13.24 -35.03 22.18
CA LEU A 68 13.92 -36.23 21.70
C LEU A 68 14.85 -36.79 22.78
N LYS A 69 14.69 -38.07 23.12
CA LYS A 69 15.68 -38.78 23.94
C LYS A 69 16.77 -39.39 23.05
N ILE A 70 18.03 -39.13 23.37
CA ILE A 70 19.22 -39.74 22.75
C ILE A 70 19.91 -40.62 23.79
N ASN A 71 20.09 -41.89 23.45
CA ASN A 71 20.73 -42.88 24.32
C ASN A 71 22.20 -43.05 23.93
N VAL A 72 23.04 -43.30 24.93
CA VAL A 72 24.48 -43.51 24.76
C VAL A 72 24.86 -44.91 25.24
N ASN A 73 25.70 -45.58 24.45
CA ASN A 73 26.28 -46.88 24.79
C ASN A 73 27.81 -46.77 24.87
N PHE A 74 28.38 -47.25 25.97
CA PHE A 74 29.82 -47.33 26.20
C PHE A 74 30.30 -48.77 26.06
N THR A 75 31.43 -48.98 25.38
CA THR A 75 32.11 -50.28 25.28
C THR A 75 33.59 -50.12 25.65
N PRO A 76 34.06 -50.71 26.77
CA PRO A 76 33.28 -51.46 27.79
C PRO A 76 32.33 -50.55 28.60
N THR A 77 31.39 -51.15 29.32
CA THR A 77 30.37 -50.42 30.11
C THR A 77 31.01 -49.51 31.16
N VAL A 78 30.51 -48.27 31.23
CA VAL A 78 30.91 -47.27 32.24
C VAL A 78 29.78 -47.12 33.25
N ASN A 79 30.04 -47.44 34.52
CA ASN A 79 29.01 -47.44 35.57
C ASN A 79 28.68 -46.03 36.10
N THR A 80 29.61 -45.07 36.00
CA THR A 80 29.46 -43.70 36.53
C THR A 80 29.84 -42.64 35.50
N PRO A 81 29.18 -42.59 34.33
CA PRO A 81 29.60 -41.72 33.23
C PRO A 81 29.46 -40.23 33.54
N ASN A 82 28.55 -39.84 34.44
CA ASN A 82 28.36 -38.45 34.88
C ASN A 82 29.61 -37.79 35.51
N ALA A 83 30.55 -38.58 36.03
CA ALA A 83 31.76 -38.05 36.67
C ALA A 83 32.82 -37.60 35.65
N GLU A 84 32.83 -38.19 34.46
CA GLU A 84 33.94 -38.08 33.51
C GLU A 84 33.52 -37.60 32.11
N TYR A 85 32.25 -37.76 31.76
CA TYR A 85 31.72 -37.44 30.43
C TYR A 85 30.72 -36.30 30.52
N LYS A 86 30.66 -35.46 29.46
CA LYS A 86 29.81 -34.27 29.43
C LYS A 86 29.05 -34.15 28.12
N TRP A 87 27.75 -33.92 28.23
CA TRP A 87 26.92 -33.51 27.10
C TRP A 87 27.00 -31.99 26.92
N GLN A 88 27.06 -31.54 25.68
CA GLN A 88 26.99 -30.13 25.31
C GLN A 88 26.12 -29.96 24.07
N VAL A 89 25.42 -28.83 23.99
CA VAL A 89 24.75 -28.37 22.77
C VAL A 89 25.52 -27.18 22.21
N ALA A 90 25.82 -27.20 20.92
CA ALA A 90 26.61 -26.16 20.28
C ALA A 90 25.91 -24.80 20.24
N ASP A 91 24.58 -24.79 20.08
CA ASP A 91 23.75 -23.58 20.09
C ASP A 91 22.47 -23.81 20.91
N SER A 92 22.49 -23.32 22.16
CA SER A 92 21.38 -23.44 23.11
C SER A 92 20.14 -22.60 22.73
N ARG A 93 20.26 -21.75 21.69
CA ARG A 93 19.11 -21.03 21.11
C ARG A 93 18.31 -21.94 20.18
N ILE A 94 18.93 -22.94 19.56
CA ILE A 94 18.29 -23.86 18.59
C ILE A 94 17.68 -25.05 19.32
N ALA A 95 18.41 -25.64 20.27
CA ALA A 95 17.91 -26.74 21.11
C ALA A 95 18.47 -26.65 22.53
N ASP A 96 17.75 -27.17 23.50
CA ASP A 96 18.23 -27.35 24.87
C ASP A 96 18.51 -28.82 25.17
N VAL A 97 19.34 -29.08 26.18
CA VAL A 97 19.69 -30.44 26.58
C VAL A 97 19.56 -30.63 28.09
N LYS A 98 18.93 -31.74 28.50
CA LYS A 98 18.84 -32.18 29.88
C LYS A 98 19.35 -33.61 30.01
N VAL A 99 20.41 -33.79 30.79
CA VAL A 99 20.98 -35.12 31.06
C VAL A 99 20.10 -35.86 32.07
N ASN A 100 19.75 -37.10 31.75
CA ASN A 100 18.93 -37.97 32.56
C ASN A 100 19.77 -38.80 33.55
N ALA A 101 19.11 -39.46 34.50
CA ALA A 101 19.78 -40.30 35.50
C ALA A 101 20.55 -41.50 34.88
N ASP A 102 20.07 -42.02 33.75
CA ASP A 102 20.71 -43.09 32.96
C ASP A 102 21.79 -42.56 31.99
N PHE A 103 22.16 -41.28 32.09
CA PHE A 103 23.12 -40.56 31.25
C PHE A 103 22.74 -40.38 29.77
N SER A 104 21.54 -40.81 29.38
CA SER A 104 20.91 -40.34 28.14
C SER A 104 20.63 -38.83 28.22
N VAL A 105 20.36 -38.20 27.08
CA VAL A 105 20.03 -36.77 27.02
C VAL A 105 18.66 -36.56 26.38
N ASN A 106 17.81 -35.76 27.02
CA ASN A 106 16.62 -35.22 26.40
C ASN A 106 16.96 -33.89 25.73
N VAL A 107 16.67 -33.80 24.44
CA VAL A 107 16.84 -32.61 23.61
C VAL A 107 15.49 -31.96 23.42
N THR A 108 15.35 -30.67 23.73
CA THR A 108 14.12 -29.90 23.49
C THR A 108 14.38 -28.92 22.34
N ALA A 109 13.62 -29.04 21.25
CA ALA A 109 13.76 -28.17 20.07
C ALA A 109 13.19 -26.76 20.35
N LYS A 110 14.01 -25.71 20.21
CA LYS A 110 13.65 -24.32 20.57
C LYS A 110 13.37 -23.41 19.39
N ASN A 111 14.27 -23.32 18.42
CA ASN A 111 14.14 -22.44 17.25
C ASN A 111 14.64 -23.16 16.01
N LYS A 112 14.08 -22.82 14.85
CA LYS A 112 14.52 -23.35 13.55
C LYS A 112 16.02 -23.11 13.33
N GLY A 113 16.70 -24.14 12.84
CA GLY A 113 18.12 -24.12 12.57
C GLY A 113 18.74 -25.50 12.77
N GLU A 114 20.06 -25.55 12.72
CA GLU A 114 20.83 -26.77 12.96
C GLU A 114 21.78 -26.57 14.14
N THR A 115 21.84 -27.55 15.04
CA THR A 115 22.78 -27.56 16.16
C THR A 115 23.28 -28.97 16.42
N GLU A 116 24.46 -29.08 17.02
CA GLU A 116 25.05 -30.38 17.39
C GLU A 116 24.87 -30.62 18.89
N VAL A 117 24.37 -31.81 19.25
CA VAL A 117 24.39 -32.32 20.62
C VAL A 117 25.50 -33.35 20.72
N ALA A 118 26.57 -33.01 21.44
CA ALA A 118 27.82 -33.76 21.44
C ALA A 118 28.18 -34.27 22.85
N LEU A 119 28.75 -35.47 22.89
CA LEU A 119 29.33 -36.07 24.08
C LEU A 119 30.85 -35.92 24.07
N TYR A 120 31.40 -35.38 25.15
CA TYR A 120 32.82 -35.18 25.37
C TYR A 120 33.32 -36.13 26.46
N GLY A 121 34.51 -36.70 26.24
CA GLY A 121 35.20 -37.54 27.21
C GLY A 121 36.05 -36.74 28.21
N PRO A 122 36.67 -37.43 29.19
CA PRO A 122 37.47 -36.79 30.23
C PRO A 122 38.69 -35.99 29.71
N SER A 123 39.22 -36.32 28.52
CA SER A 123 40.28 -35.55 27.87
C SER A 123 39.80 -34.27 27.16
N GLY A 124 38.50 -33.98 27.19
CA GLY A 124 37.89 -32.90 26.41
C GLY A 124 37.73 -33.21 24.92
N LYS A 125 38.06 -34.42 24.47
CA LYS A 125 37.84 -34.87 23.09
C LYS A 125 36.35 -35.15 22.85
N LYS A 126 35.81 -34.66 21.74
CA LYS A 126 34.47 -35.04 21.24
C LYS A 126 34.48 -36.52 20.86
N LEU A 127 33.62 -37.32 21.48
CA LEU A 127 33.57 -38.78 21.29
C LEU A 127 32.45 -39.19 20.33
N ALA A 128 31.29 -38.56 20.43
CA ALA A 128 30.15 -38.80 19.55
C ALA A 128 29.25 -37.56 19.50
N ALA A 129 28.42 -37.45 18.47
CA ALA A 129 27.51 -36.33 18.31
C ALA A 129 26.26 -36.72 17.52
N CYS A 130 25.18 -36.00 17.77
CA CYS A 130 23.95 -36.04 16.99
C CYS A 130 23.69 -34.65 16.40
N LEU A 131 23.55 -34.56 15.07
CA LEU A 131 23.09 -33.34 14.41
C LEU A 131 21.58 -33.20 14.59
N ILE A 132 21.13 -32.08 15.15
CA ILE A 132 19.72 -31.75 15.36
C ILE A 132 19.32 -30.66 14.38
N THR A 133 18.42 -30.99 13.45
CA THR A 133 17.78 -30.03 12.56
C THR A 133 16.40 -29.70 13.10
N VAL A 134 16.19 -28.48 13.58
CA VAL A 134 14.88 -28.01 14.03
C VAL A 134 14.16 -27.32 12.89
N GLN A 135 12.94 -27.78 12.60
CA GLN A 135 12.02 -27.17 11.65
C GLN A 135 10.93 -26.38 12.39
N GLU A 136 10.35 -25.38 11.72
CA GLU A 136 9.18 -24.69 12.23
C GLU A 136 7.98 -25.66 12.26
N LYS A 137 7.22 -25.62 13.36
CA LYS A 137 5.96 -26.36 13.43
C LYS A 137 4.95 -25.68 12.49
N PRO A 138 4.37 -26.39 11.50
CA PRO A 138 3.37 -25.82 10.62
C PRO A 138 2.17 -25.37 11.45
N VAL A 139 1.82 -24.09 11.35
CA VAL A 139 0.49 -23.65 11.75
C VAL A 139 -0.48 -24.23 10.72
N PRO A 140 -1.58 -24.88 11.13
CA PRO A 140 -2.59 -25.34 10.19
C PRO A 140 -3.06 -24.16 9.32
N ASP A 141 -2.87 -24.27 8.00
CA ASP A 141 -3.36 -23.31 7.04
C ASP A 141 -4.88 -23.47 6.92
N ASP A 142 -5.64 -22.51 7.45
CA ASP A 142 -7.10 -22.50 7.37
C ASP A 142 -7.61 -21.96 6.01
N GLY A 143 -6.68 -21.64 5.10
CA GLY A 143 -6.95 -21.09 3.78
C GLY A 143 -7.47 -19.66 3.82
N ILE A 144 -7.29 -18.94 4.93
CA ILE A 144 -7.71 -17.55 5.12
C ILE A 144 -6.47 -16.69 5.27
N VAL A 145 -6.32 -15.70 4.40
CA VAL A 145 -5.25 -14.70 4.54
C VAL A 145 -5.63 -13.69 5.62
N LYS A 146 -4.80 -13.54 6.66
CA LYS A 146 -5.07 -12.64 7.79
C LYS A 146 -4.03 -11.53 7.86
N ILE A 147 -4.48 -10.29 7.73
CA ILE A 147 -3.62 -9.10 7.70
C ILE A 147 -3.94 -8.20 8.90
N LEU A 148 -2.93 -7.84 9.69
CA LEU A 148 -3.02 -6.79 10.70
C LEU A 148 -2.14 -5.60 10.34
N ALA A 149 -2.74 -4.42 10.22
CA ALA A 149 -2.00 -3.17 10.12
C ALA A 149 -1.84 -2.51 11.49
N ILE A 150 -0.61 -2.11 11.81
CA ILE A 150 -0.29 -1.17 12.88
C ILE A 150 -0.07 0.18 12.20
N GLY A 151 -1.06 1.06 12.29
CA GLY A 151 -1.03 2.30 11.52
C GLY A 151 -2.02 3.36 11.99
N ASN A 152 -2.68 4.00 11.04
CA ASN A 152 -3.44 5.24 11.22
C ASN A 152 -4.48 5.42 10.09
N SER A 153 -4.83 6.66 9.75
CA SER A 153 -5.76 6.96 8.66
C SER A 153 -5.27 6.53 7.26
N PHE A 154 -3.97 6.34 7.06
CA PHE A 154 -3.43 5.86 5.78
C PHE A 154 -3.56 4.33 5.63
N SER A 155 -3.45 3.56 6.72
CA SER A 155 -3.80 2.13 6.66
C SER A 155 -5.31 1.93 6.50
N GLU A 156 -6.12 2.80 7.11
CA GLU A 156 -7.57 2.84 6.87
C GLU A 156 -7.88 3.04 5.37
N ASP A 157 -7.26 4.05 4.74
CA ASP A 157 -7.48 4.36 3.33
C ASP A 157 -7.11 3.19 2.40
N ALA A 158 -6.07 2.41 2.73
CA ALA A 158 -5.61 1.31 1.89
C ALA A 158 -6.38 0.00 2.11
N LEU A 159 -6.80 -0.29 3.34
CA LEU A 159 -7.25 -1.63 3.73
C LEU A 159 -8.75 -1.73 3.99
N GLU A 160 -9.36 -0.70 4.58
CA GLU A 160 -10.68 -0.86 5.22
C GLU A 160 -11.87 -0.78 4.25
N SER A 161 -11.65 -0.30 3.01
CA SER A 161 -12.76 -0.03 2.07
C SER A 161 -12.91 -1.10 0.99
N TYR A 162 -11.82 -1.51 0.34
CA TYR A 162 -11.90 -2.25 -0.93
C TYR A 162 -11.09 -3.55 -1.00
N LEU A 163 -10.11 -3.75 -0.13
CA LEU A 163 -9.25 -4.93 -0.19
C LEU A 163 -10.03 -6.24 -0.01
N TYR A 164 -11.03 -6.26 0.89
CA TYR A 164 -11.91 -7.41 1.07
C TYR A 164 -12.63 -7.79 -0.23
N GLY A 165 -13.24 -6.82 -0.91
CA GLY A 165 -13.99 -7.07 -2.15
C GLY A 165 -13.09 -7.53 -3.30
N LEU A 166 -11.89 -6.94 -3.42
CA LEU A 166 -10.88 -7.37 -4.39
C LEU A 166 -10.49 -8.84 -4.16
N ALA A 167 -10.16 -9.21 -2.92
CA ALA A 167 -9.82 -10.58 -2.55
C ALA A 167 -10.98 -11.56 -2.83
N ASN A 168 -12.18 -11.24 -2.33
CA ASN A 168 -13.35 -12.11 -2.44
C ASN A 168 -13.76 -12.36 -3.91
N SER A 169 -13.65 -11.35 -4.77
CA SER A 169 -13.97 -11.51 -6.21
C SER A 169 -13.04 -12.47 -6.97
N ARG A 170 -11.88 -12.78 -6.40
CA ARG A 170 -10.92 -13.77 -6.92
C ARG A 170 -10.93 -15.07 -6.11
N GLY A 171 -11.91 -15.24 -5.21
CA GLY A 171 -12.06 -16.44 -4.39
C GLY A 171 -11.12 -16.52 -3.18
N HIS A 172 -10.36 -15.45 -2.89
CA HIS A 172 -9.49 -15.41 -1.72
C HIS A 172 -10.30 -15.07 -0.47
N LYS A 173 -10.17 -15.91 0.57
CA LYS A 173 -10.70 -15.62 1.90
C LYS A 173 -9.73 -14.70 2.63
N ILE A 174 -10.24 -13.63 3.23
CA ILE A 174 -9.41 -12.65 3.92
C ILE A 174 -10.05 -12.15 5.22
N VAL A 175 -9.22 -11.87 6.21
CA VAL A 175 -9.56 -11.11 7.42
C VAL A 175 -8.58 -9.95 7.54
N ILE A 176 -9.09 -8.76 7.83
CA ILE A 176 -8.29 -7.52 7.88
C ILE A 176 -8.49 -6.85 9.23
N GLY A 177 -7.41 -6.71 10.01
CA GLY A 177 -7.35 -5.89 11.20
C GLY A 177 -6.59 -4.58 10.95
N ASN A 178 -7.06 -3.48 11.53
CA ASN A 178 -6.34 -2.21 11.57
C ASN A 178 -6.35 -1.65 13.00
N LEU A 179 -5.16 -1.53 13.59
CA LEU A 179 -4.94 -0.81 14.84
C LEU A 179 -4.83 0.68 14.52
N TYR A 180 -5.94 1.40 14.72
CA TYR A 180 -6.07 2.80 14.32
C TYR A 180 -5.84 3.76 15.49
N ILE A 181 -4.91 4.70 15.28
CA ILE A 181 -4.81 6.00 15.98
C ILE A 181 -4.57 7.07 14.91
N GLY A 182 -5.35 8.15 14.92
CA GLY A 182 -5.21 9.24 13.94
C GLY A 182 -3.82 9.87 13.99
N GLY A 183 -3.12 9.92 12.85
CA GLY A 183 -1.76 10.49 12.75
C GLY A 183 -0.69 9.76 13.56
N ALA A 184 -0.86 8.48 13.90
CA ALA A 184 0.15 7.78 14.68
C ALA A 184 1.46 7.54 13.91
N SER A 185 2.56 7.88 14.57
CA SER A 185 3.93 7.64 14.12
C SER A 185 4.47 6.31 14.65
N LEU A 186 5.57 5.82 14.05
CA LEU A 186 6.31 4.66 14.58
C LEU A 186 6.74 4.85 16.04
N SER A 187 7.10 6.08 16.42
CA SER A 187 7.48 6.41 17.80
C SER A 187 6.29 6.26 18.76
N LEU A 188 5.10 6.73 18.37
CA LEU A 188 3.90 6.56 19.18
C LEU A 188 3.51 5.09 19.31
N HIS A 189 3.63 4.31 18.22
CA HIS A 189 3.38 2.87 18.28
C HIS A 189 4.34 2.16 19.24
N LEU A 190 5.64 2.47 19.20
CA LEU A 190 6.63 1.93 20.13
C LEU A 190 6.32 2.34 21.58
N GLN A 191 5.97 3.60 21.82
CA GLN A 191 5.58 4.06 23.16
C GLN A 191 4.38 3.27 23.70
N ASN A 192 3.36 3.06 22.86
CA ASN A 192 2.17 2.29 23.24
C ASN A 192 2.50 0.80 23.46
N ALA A 193 3.40 0.22 22.67
CA ALA A 193 3.87 -1.15 22.85
C ALA A 193 4.61 -1.33 24.19
N SER A 194 5.57 -0.45 24.48
CA SER A 194 6.39 -0.47 25.71
C SER A 194 5.55 -0.31 26.98
N ASN A 195 4.48 0.48 26.91
CA ASN A 195 3.57 0.70 28.04
C ASN A 195 2.36 -0.24 28.05
N ASN A 196 2.24 -1.14 27.07
CA ASN A 196 1.04 -1.97 26.84
C ASN A 196 -0.27 -1.14 26.88
N ALA A 197 -0.26 0.03 26.23
CA ALA A 197 -1.34 0.98 26.30
C ALA A 197 -2.57 0.52 25.50
N ASN A 198 -3.75 0.59 26.12
CA ASN A 198 -5.05 0.34 25.51
C ASN A 198 -5.52 1.56 24.69
N ALA A 199 -4.74 1.97 23.69
CA ALA A 199 -4.89 3.26 23.02
C ALA A 199 -5.60 3.20 21.65
N TYR A 200 -5.85 2.00 21.11
CA TYR A 200 -6.27 1.84 19.72
C TYR A 200 -7.78 1.65 19.59
N ALA A 201 -8.34 2.23 18.53
CA ALA A 201 -9.58 1.74 17.94
C ALA A 201 -9.22 0.57 17.03
N TYR A 202 -9.41 -0.66 17.49
CA TYR A 202 -9.15 -1.85 16.70
C TYR A 202 -10.33 -2.12 15.75
N ARG A 203 -10.08 -2.04 14.45
CA ARG A 203 -11.09 -2.18 13.41
C ARG A 203 -10.84 -3.47 12.66
N LYS A 204 -11.78 -4.42 12.71
CA LYS A 204 -11.64 -5.74 12.08
C LYS A 204 -12.73 -5.95 11.04
N ILE A 205 -12.34 -6.35 9.84
CA ILE A 205 -13.20 -6.84 8.78
C ILE A 205 -13.11 -8.37 8.82
N ASN A 206 -14.22 -9.02 9.15
CA ASN A 206 -14.28 -10.48 9.22
C ASN A 206 -14.39 -11.12 7.83
N GLN A 207 -14.43 -12.46 7.79
CA GLN A 207 -14.51 -13.23 6.54
C GLN A 207 -15.78 -12.94 5.72
N GLN A 208 -16.84 -12.42 6.34
CA GLN A 208 -18.08 -12.00 5.68
C GLN A 208 -18.02 -10.54 5.18
N GLY A 209 -16.89 -9.86 5.33
CA GLY A 209 -16.72 -8.46 4.93
C GLY A 209 -17.34 -7.47 5.90
N ILE A 210 -17.79 -7.93 7.08
CA ILE A 210 -18.41 -7.08 8.09
C ILE A 210 -17.33 -6.43 8.93
N LYS A 211 -17.35 -5.10 8.97
CA LYS A 211 -16.45 -4.27 9.78
C LYS A 211 -17.02 -4.06 11.18
N ALA A 212 -16.23 -4.36 12.20
CA ALA A 212 -16.50 -4.03 13.60
C ALA A 212 -15.36 -3.18 14.18
N THR A 213 -15.68 -2.35 15.17
CA THR A 213 -14.71 -1.50 15.87
C THR A 213 -14.76 -1.78 17.36
N THR A 214 -13.61 -2.10 17.95
CA THR A 214 -13.43 -2.31 19.38
C THR A 214 -12.51 -1.22 19.92
N ALA A 215 -12.99 -0.43 20.88
CA ALA A 215 -12.19 0.62 21.51
C ALA A 215 -11.26 0.06 22.60
N ASN A 216 -10.26 0.85 23.00
CA ASN A 216 -9.37 0.58 24.11
C ASN A 216 -8.61 -0.76 23.98
N VAL A 217 -8.13 -1.07 22.79
CA VAL A 217 -7.34 -2.27 22.51
C VAL A 217 -5.85 -1.92 22.53
N SER A 218 -5.00 -2.80 23.07
CA SER A 218 -3.53 -2.69 22.95
C SER A 218 -3.00 -3.47 21.75
N ILE A 219 -1.75 -3.18 21.33
CA ILE A 219 -1.08 -3.97 20.29
C ILE A 219 -1.03 -5.45 20.69
N ALA A 220 -0.72 -5.78 21.95
CA ALA A 220 -0.67 -7.17 22.41
C ALA A 220 -2.02 -7.89 22.30
N MET A 221 -3.13 -7.21 22.62
CA MET A 221 -4.48 -7.78 22.49
C MET A 221 -4.82 -8.10 21.04
N ALA A 222 -4.55 -7.17 20.11
CA ALA A 222 -4.81 -7.41 18.69
C ALA A 222 -3.89 -8.48 18.08
N LEU A 223 -2.64 -8.61 18.54
CA LEU A 223 -1.74 -9.68 18.11
C LEU A 223 -2.17 -11.07 18.60
N ALA A 224 -2.87 -11.14 19.74
CA ALA A 224 -3.42 -12.37 20.29
C ALA A 224 -4.80 -12.73 19.71
N ASP A 225 -5.48 -11.78 19.05
CA ASP A 225 -6.83 -11.94 18.49
C ASP A 225 -6.91 -12.93 17.31
N ASP A 226 -5.81 -13.11 16.58
CA ASP A 226 -5.74 -14.03 15.44
C ASP A 226 -4.31 -14.53 15.19
N ASN A 227 -4.15 -15.59 14.39
CA ASN A 227 -2.85 -16.10 13.93
C ASN A 227 -2.37 -15.40 12.66
N TRP A 228 -2.27 -14.07 12.70
CA TRP A 228 -1.96 -13.20 11.57
C TRP A 228 -0.85 -13.72 10.64
N ASP A 229 -1.13 -13.81 9.34
CA ASP A 229 -0.17 -14.19 8.32
C ASP A 229 0.70 -13.00 7.90
N TYR A 230 0.12 -11.81 7.93
CA TYR A 230 0.79 -10.57 7.56
C TYR A 230 0.60 -9.52 8.64
N ILE A 231 1.69 -8.88 9.07
CA ILE A 231 1.64 -7.71 9.95
C ILE A 231 2.38 -6.55 9.29
N SER A 232 1.71 -5.43 9.11
CA SER A 232 2.29 -4.27 8.44
C SER A 232 2.62 -3.12 9.37
N PHE A 233 3.71 -2.43 9.05
CA PHE A 233 4.12 -1.17 9.66
C PHE A 233 4.16 -0.06 8.63
N GLN A 234 3.97 1.17 9.10
CA GLN A 234 4.16 2.39 8.32
C GLN A 234 4.54 3.55 9.24
N GLN A 235 5.17 4.56 8.65
CA GLN A 235 5.35 5.86 9.30
C GLN A 235 4.11 6.76 9.09
N GLU A 236 3.93 7.76 9.97
CA GLU A 236 3.02 8.88 9.72
C GLU A 236 3.43 9.69 8.48
N SER A 237 2.47 10.30 7.80
CA SER A 237 2.73 10.97 6.52
C SER A 237 3.63 12.22 6.60
N PRO A 238 3.68 13.02 7.68
CA PRO A 238 4.68 14.10 7.81
C PRO A 238 6.13 13.60 7.72
N SER A 239 6.38 12.40 8.24
CA SER A 239 7.71 11.85 8.46
C SER A 239 8.04 10.67 7.52
N SER A 240 7.12 10.30 6.63
CA SER A 240 7.21 9.08 5.82
C SER A 240 8.36 9.08 4.81
N GLY A 241 8.88 10.25 4.43
CA GLY A 241 10.06 10.41 3.59
C GLY A 241 11.33 10.81 4.35
N LEU A 242 11.34 10.70 5.68
CA LEU A 242 12.47 11.06 6.54
C LEU A 242 13.00 9.80 7.23
N PHE A 243 14.00 9.14 6.63
CA PHE A 243 14.49 7.84 7.10
C PHE A 243 14.96 7.83 8.55
N ASN A 244 15.58 8.91 9.05
CA ASN A 244 16.00 9.03 10.44
C ASN A 244 14.85 8.84 11.46
N THR A 245 13.60 9.08 11.06
CA THR A 245 12.41 8.86 11.90
C THR A 245 11.97 7.40 11.98
N PHE A 246 12.57 6.49 11.20
CA PHE A 246 12.28 5.06 11.21
C PHE A 246 13.04 4.30 12.31
N ALA A 247 13.92 4.96 13.07
CA ALA A 247 14.64 4.32 14.18
C ALA A 247 13.74 3.48 15.14
N PRO A 248 12.51 3.91 15.52
CA PRO A 248 11.63 3.12 16.37
C PRO A 248 11.13 1.79 15.77
N LEU A 249 11.27 1.59 14.44
CA LEU A 249 10.76 0.41 13.75
C LEU A 249 11.37 -0.88 14.29
N VAL A 250 12.66 -0.90 14.61
CA VAL A 250 13.38 -2.09 15.08
C VAL A 250 12.81 -2.59 16.40
N ASP A 251 12.65 -1.70 17.37
CA ASP A 251 12.14 -2.06 18.70
C ASP A 251 10.65 -2.40 18.66
N LEU A 252 9.87 -1.70 17.84
CA LEU A 252 8.46 -2.02 17.63
C LEU A 252 8.30 -3.41 17.00
N TYR A 253 9.09 -3.72 15.97
CA TYR A 253 9.13 -5.05 15.38
C TYR A 253 9.54 -6.12 16.39
N ASN A 254 10.59 -5.89 17.18
CA ASN A 254 11.03 -6.83 18.21
C ASN A 254 9.93 -7.11 19.22
N TYR A 255 9.23 -6.06 19.67
CA TYR A 255 8.04 -6.22 20.53
C TYR A 255 6.98 -7.08 19.86
N VAL A 256 6.56 -6.72 18.63
CA VAL A 256 5.51 -7.45 17.89
C VAL A 256 5.89 -8.92 17.74
N LYS A 257 7.12 -9.22 17.31
CA LYS A 257 7.64 -10.58 17.14
C LYS A 257 7.51 -11.42 18.42
N THR A 258 7.68 -10.82 19.61
CA THR A 258 7.53 -11.56 20.88
C THR A 258 6.07 -11.86 21.24
N LYS A 259 5.11 -11.22 20.57
CA LYS A 259 3.67 -11.31 20.85
C LYS A 259 2.88 -12.02 19.76
N THR A 260 3.44 -12.17 18.54
CA THR A 260 2.79 -12.90 17.45
C THR A 260 2.63 -14.38 17.79
N THR A 261 1.43 -14.92 17.51
CA THR A 261 1.11 -16.33 17.72
C THR A 261 1.51 -17.21 16.53
N ASN A 262 1.62 -16.64 15.33
CA ASN A 262 2.05 -17.33 14.12
C ASN A 262 3.58 -17.23 13.94
N PRO A 263 4.37 -18.31 14.11
CA PRO A 263 5.81 -18.30 13.93
C PRO A 263 6.25 -18.01 12.49
N SER A 264 5.38 -18.22 11.49
CA SER A 264 5.66 -18.00 10.07
C SER A 264 5.09 -16.67 9.54
N VAL A 265 4.69 -15.77 10.44
CA VAL A 265 4.19 -14.43 10.10
C VAL A 265 5.15 -13.66 9.19
N LYS A 266 4.59 -12.98 8.20
CA LYS A 266 5.30 -12.15 7.22
C LYS A 266 5.14 -10.67 7.57
N TYR A 267 6.23 -9.98 7.77
CA TYR A 267 6.19 -8.55 8.06
C TYR A 267 6.21 -7.72 6.78
N VAL A 268 5.37 -6.70 6.73
CA VAL A 268 5.12 -5.86 5.55
C VAL A 268 5.44 -4.41 5.90
N LEU A 269 6.06 -3.68 4.96
CA LEU A 269 6.12 -2.22 5.06
C LEU A 269 5.13 -1.61 4.07
N HIS A 270 4.22 -0.79 4.56
CA HIS A 270 3.25 -0.08 3.73
C HIS A 270 3.83 1.27 3.29
N GLN A 271 4.42 1.32 2.10
CA GLN A 271 4.95 2.55 1.52
C GLN A 271 3.78 3.45 1.13
N THR A 272 3.58 4.53 1.89
CA THR A 272 2.50 5.51 1.71
C THR A 272 2.79 6.49 0.56
N TRP A 273 1.89 7.42 0.29
CA TRP A 273 1.95 8.34 -0.86
C TRP A 273 2.37 9.76 -0.46
N ALA A 274 2.92 10.49 -1.44
CA ALA A 274 3.14 11.93 -1.34
C ALA A 274 1.82 12.70 -1.38
N TYR A 275 1.79 13.87 -0.74
CA TYR A 275 0.66 14.80 -0.77
C TYR A 275 0.41 15.37 -2.18
N GLN A 276 -0.78 15.94 -2.40
CA GLN A 276 -1.08 16.71 -3.61
C GLN A 276 -0.16 17.93 -3.72
N LYS A 277 0.13 18.37 -4.94
CA LYS A 277 0.99 19.53 -5.25
C LYS A 277 0.47 20.81 -4.60
N ASN A 278 -0.85 20.97 -4.49
CA ASN A 278 -1.49 22.13 -3.87
C ASN A 278 -1.89 21.89 -2.40
N ALA A 279 -1.40 20.84 -1.74
CA ALA A 279 -1.73 20.56 -0.36
C ALA A 279 -1.31 21.71 0.56
N THR A 280 -2.25 22.18 1.39
CA THR A 280 -2.02 23.29 2.33
C THR A 280 -1.58 22.81 3.72
N TYR A 281 -1.40 21.51 3.91
CA TYR A 281 -1.01 20.94 5.19
C TYR A 281 0.42 21.38 5.56
N SER A 282 0.60 21.97 6.75
CA SER A 282 1.85 22.61 7.15
C SER A 282 3.04 21.66 7.18
N ALA A 283 2.82 20.38 7.47
CA ALA A 283 3.85 19.35 7.45
C ALA A 283 4.47 19.13 6.06
N PHE A 284 3.81 19.57 4.98
CA PHE A 284 4.38 19.48 3.63
C PHE A 284 5.64 20.35 3.46
N ASN A 285 5.87 21.30 4.38
CA ASN A 285 7.11 22.06 4.46
C ASN A 285 8.35 21.18 4.68
N ASN A 286 8.21 19.98 5.27
CA ASN A 286 9.29 19.01 5.39
C ASN A 286 9.89 18.61 4.03
N TYR A 287 9.11 18.80 2.96
CA TYR A 287 9.45 18.46 1.59
C TYR A 287 9.35 19.68 0.65
N ASP A 288 9.54 20.89 1.19
CA ASP A 288 9.47 22.16 0.46
C ASP A 288 8.14 22.38 -0.29
N LYS A 289 7.05 21.77 0.19
CA LYS A 289 5.75 21.71 -0.51
C LYS A 289 5.87 21.16 -1.94
N ASN A 290 6.78 20.21 -2.16
CA ASN A 290 7.03 19.61 -3.45
C ASN A 290 6.67 18.11 -3.42
N GLN A 291 5.70 17.73 -4.26
CA GLN A 291 5.19 16.36 -4.33
C GLN A 291 6.27 15.37 -4.77
N ASP A 292 7.07 15.72 -5.77
CA ASP A 292 8.11 14.84 -6.31
C ASP A 292 9.23 14.64 -5.29
N LYS A 293 9.61 15.70 -4.55
CA LYS A 293 10.57 15.62 -3.43
C LYS A 293 10.05 14.71 -2.31
N MET A 294 8.78 14.84 -1.95
CA MET A 294 8.16 13.99 -0.93
C MET A 294 8.08 12.53 -1.37
N TYR A 295 7.66 12.28 -2.62
CA TYR A 295 7.60 10.94 -3.18
C TYR A 295 8.98 10.27 -3.20
N ALA A 296 10.00 10.97 -3.71
CA ALA A 296 11.37 10.47 -3.74
C ALA A 296 11.89 10.15 -2.34
N GLY A 297 11.64 11.03 -1.36
CA GLY A 297 12.00 10.81 0.03
C GLY A 297 11.30 9.58 0.64
N ILE A 298 10.02 9.37 0.34
CA ILE A 298 9.27 8.20 0.80
C ILE A 298 9.87 6.92 0.21
N VAL A 299 10.08 6.87 -1.11
CA VAL A 299 10.66 5.70 -1.76
C VAL A 299 12.03 5.37 -1.15
N ASP A 300 12.90 6.36 -1.01
CA ASP A 300 14.22 6.19 -0.40
C ASP A 300 14.13 5.68 1.05
N ALA A 301 13.29 6.30 1.88
CA ALA A 301 13.12 5.90 3.27
C ALA A 301 12.65 4.44 3.41
N TYR A 302 11.73 3.97 2.55
CA TYR A 302 11.26 2.59 2.58
C TYR A 302 12.26 1.59 1.96
N ILE A 303 13.08 2.00 0.99
CA ILE A 303 14.22 1.20 0.50
C ILE A 303 15.23 0.95 1.62
N GLN A 304 15.47 1.94 2.48
CA GLN A 304 16.36 1.80 3.62
C GLN A 304 15.69 1.01 4.77
N ALA A 305 14.43 1.33 5.10
CA ALA A 305 13.69 0.73 6.21
C ALA A 305 13.47 -0.77 6.06
N LYS A 306 13.31 -1.30 4.83
CA LYS A 306 13.16 -2.74 4.60
C LYS A 306 14.36 -3.57 5.06
N ASN A 307 15.52 -2.93 5.25
CA ASN A 307 16.75 -3.57 5.74
C ASN A 307 16.88 -3.51 7.27
N LEU A 308 16.03 -2.74 7.97
CA LEU A 308 16.05 -2.64 9.43
C LEU A 308 15.41 -3.85 10.12
N ILE A 309 14.46 -4.50 9.44
CA ILE A 309 13.71 -5.66 9.94
C ILE A 309 13.54 -6.69 8.82
N PRO A 310 13.32 -7.98 9.14
CA PRO A 310 12.93 -8.97 8.13
C PRO A 310 11.63 -8.55 7.44
N THR A 311 11.74 -8.08 6.20
CA THR A 311 10.60 -7.57 5.43
C THR A 311 10.26 -8.55 4.32
N TYR A 312 9.05 -9.12 4.34
CA TYR A 312 8.55 -9.99 3.28
C TYR A 312 8.30 -9.19 1.99
N THR A 313 7.65 -8.05 2.11
CA THR A 313 7.40 -7.16 0.97
C THR A 313 7.19 -5.72 1.43
N VAL A 314 7.53 -4.78 0.56
CA VAL A 314 7.10 -3.38 0.68
C VAL A 314 5.91 -3.23 -0.26
N VAL A 315 4.72 -2.87 0.25
CA VAL A 315 3.54 -2.61 -0.58
C VAL A 315 3.68 -1.18 -1.14
N PRO A 316 3.87 -1.00 -2.46
CA PRO A 316 4.25 0.29 -3.06
C PRO A 316 3.04 1.17 -3.36
N ALA A 317 2.16 1.39 -2.36
CA ALA A 317 0.95 2.20 -2.56
C ALA A 317 1.30 3.64 -2.96
N GLY A 318 2.39 4.20 -2.44
CA GLY A 318 2.92 5.49 -2.85
C GLY A 318 3.21 5.60 -4.34
N THR A 319 3.96 4.63 -4.87
CA THR A 319 4.26 4.53 -6.29
C THR A 319 3.01 4.31 -7.14
N ALA A 320 2.04 3.51 -6.67
CA ALA A 320 0.78 3.32 -7.38
C ALA A 320 -0.01 4.62 -7.55
N ILE A 321 -0.10 5.42 -6.48
CA ILE A 321 -0.72 6.75 -6.55
C ILE A 321 0.08 7.67 -7.49
N GLN A 322 1.42 7.65 -7.42
CA GLN A 322 2.24 8.49 -8.30
C GLN A 322 2.14 8.08 -9.78
N ASN A 323 2.02 6.78 -10.08
CA ASN A 323 1.71 6.28 -11.42
C ASN A 323 0.36 6.81 -11.89
N GLY A 324 -0.69 6.63 -11.07
CA GLY A 324 -2.04 7.09 -11.37
C GLY A 324 -2.10 8.60 -11.69
N ARG A 325 -1.32 9.41 -10.96
CA ARG A 325 -1.20 10.87 -11.19
C ARG A 325 -0.67 11.26 -12.57
N THR A 326 -0.02 10.35 -13.29
CA THR A 326 0.47 10.57 -14.66
C THR A 326 -0.60 10.32 -15.74
N SER A 327 -1.77 9.80 -15.37
CA SER A 327 -2.92 9.61 -16.27
C SER A 327 -3.77 10.88 -16.41
N VAL A 328 -4.87 10.81 -17.17
CA VAL A 328 -5.90 11.86 -17.25
C VAL A 328 -6.52 12.23 -15.90
N VAL A 329 -6.41 11.37 -14.88
CA VAL A 329 -6.87 11.69 -13.52
C VAL A 329 -6.08 12.85 -12.94
N GLY A 330 -4.80 13.02 -13.33
CA GLY A 330 -3.92 14.04 -12.80
C GLY A 330 -3.77 13.92 -11.28
N ASP A 331 -3.53 15.05 -10.61
CA ASP A 331 -3.24 15.08 -9.18
C ASP A 331 -4.49 14.97 -8.28
N ASN A 332 -5.50 14.19 -8.67
CA ASN A 332 -6.80 14.07 -7.99
C ASN A 332 -7.00 12.75 -7.23
N PHE A 333 -5.93 12.22 -6.65
CA PHE A 333 -5.98 10.98 -5.85
C PHE A 333 -6.21 11.22 -4.36
N CYS A 334 -6.31 12.47 -3.91
CA CYS A 334 -6.56 12.81 -2.51
C CYS A 334 -7.84 13.64 -2.33
N ARG A 335 -8.50 13.46 -1.19
CA ARG A 335 -9.76 14.13 -0.82
C ARG A 335 -9.59 15.44 -0.05
N ASP A 336 -8.41 15.68 0.50
CA ASP A 336 -8.14 16.83 1.40
C ASP A 336 -6.67 17.30 1.32
N GLY A 337 -5.99 17.03 0.20
CA GLY A 337 -4.56 17.31 0.04
C GLY A 337 -3.64 16.15 0.38
N TYR A 338 -4.07 15.19 1.21
CA TYR A 338 -3.16 14.14 1.71
C TYR A 338 -3.80 12.77 1.93
N HIS A 339 -5.02 12.69 2.45
CA HIS A 339 -5.74 11.42 2.50
C HIS A 339 -6.34 11.07 1.14
N LEU A 340 -6.49 9.80 0.84
CA LEU A 340 -6.92 9.35 -0.48
C LEU A 340 -8.38 9.72 -0.80
N ASP A 341 -8.64 9.99 -2.07
CA ASP A 341 -10.00 10.01 -2.60
C ASP A 341 -10.72 8.71 -2.23
N ILE A 342 -11.98 8.83 -1.80
CA ILE A 342 -12.75 7.70 -1.26
C ILE A 342 -12.95 6.61 -2.33
N ASN A 343 -12.95 6.98 -3.61
CA ASN A 343 -13.17 6.06 -4.72
C ASN A 343 -11.83 5.63 -5.33
N ILE A 344 -11.26 6.45 -6.23
CA ILE A 344 -10.10 6.04 -7.03
C ILE A 344 -8.83 5.94 -6.20
N GLY A 345 -8.65 6.83 -5.22
CA GLY A 345 -7.47 6.84 -4.35
C GLY A 345 -7.38 5.56 -3.53
N ARG A 346 -8.37 5.35 -2.64
CA ARG A 346 -8.45 4.15 -1.80
C ARG A 346 -8.46 2.86 -2.62
N TYR A 347 -9.15 2.85 -3.77
CA TYR A 347 -9.18 1.66 -4.62
C TYR A 347 -7.82 1.34 -5.24
N THR A 348 -7.06 2.34 -5.69
CA THR A 348 -5.68 2.15 -6.19
C THR A 348 -4.76 1.57 -5.10
N ALA A 349 -4.85 2.10 -3.87
CA ALA A 349 -4.07 1.57 -2.75
C ALA A 349 -4.47 0.12 -2.42
N ALA A 350 -5.77 -0.18 -2.35
CA ALA A 350 -6.27 -1.53 -2.11
C ALA A 350 -5.88 -2.52 -3.22
N CYS A 351 -5.88 -2.07 -4.49
CA CYS A 351 -5.41 -2.86 -5.63
C CYS A 351 -3.94 -3.24 -5.47
N THR A 352 -3.13 -2.28 -5.01
CA THR A 352 -1.69 -2.49 -4.78
C THR A 352 -1.45 -3.49 -3.66
N TRP A 353 -2.23 -3.41 -2.58
CA TRP A 353 -2.22 -4.38 -1.49
C TRP A 353 -2.63 -5.77 -1.96
N PHE A 354 -3.73 -5.89 -2.71
CA PHE A 354 -4.19 -7.15 -3.27
C PHE A 354 -3.07 -7.85 -4.05
N GLU A 355 -2.49 -7.18 -5.05
CA GLU A 355 -1.48 -7.79 -5.90
C GLU A 355 -0.18 -8.08 -5.14
N SER A 356 0.20 -7.22 -4.19
CA SER A 356 1.38 -7.44 -3.35
C SER A 356 1.25 -8.65 -2.43
N ILE A 357 0.05 -8.93 -1.91
CA ILE A 357 -0.20 -10.02 -0.97
C ILE A 357 -0.47 -11.34 -1.70
N PHE A 358 -1.37 -11.33 -2.69
CA PHE A 358 -1.82 -12.54 -3.39
C PHE A 358 -0.91 -12.92 -4.56
N LYS A 359 0.03 -12.05 -4.96
CA LYS A 359 0.93 -12.26 -6.11
C LYS A 359 0.16 -12.57 -7.40
N GLU A 360 -1.05 -12.01 -7.49
CA GLU A 360 -1.97 -12.14 -8.62
C GLU A 360 -2.22 -10.75 -9.19
N SER A 361 -2.17 -10.60 -10.52
CA SER A 361 -2.43 -9.31 -11.15
C SER A 361 -3.83 -8.80 -10.79
N VAL A 362 -3.90 -7.55 -10.35
CA VAL A 362 -5.18 -6.91 -10.06
C VAL A 362 -5.92 -6.44 -11.32
N VAL A 363 -5.23 -6.38 -12.47
CA VAL A 363 -5.83 -6.00 -13.74
C VAL A 363 -6.91 -7.00 -14.15
N GLY A 364 -8.09 -6.50 -14.47
CA GLY A 364 -9.26 -7.31 -14.80
C GLY A 364 -9.97 -7.92 -13.58
N ASN A 365 -9.66 -7.47 -12.36
CA ASN A 365 -10.46 -7.80 -11.19
C ASN A 365 -11.88 -7.21 -11.36
N ALA A 366 -12.91 -8.04 -11.19
CA ALA A 366 -14.30 -7.65 -11.45
C ALA A 366 -14.90 -6.78 -10.35
N TYR A 367 -14.30 -6.77 -9.15
CA TYR A 367 -14.77 -5.91 -8.06
C TYR A 367 -14.28 -4.48 -8.25
N LYS A 368 -15.22 -3.53 -8.18
CA LYS A 368 -14.94 -2.10 -8.13
C LYS A 368 -15.93 -1.36 -7.22
N PRO A 369 -15.57 -0.17 -6.70
CA PRO A 369 -16.51 0.71 -6.02
C PRO A 369 -17.65 1.11 -6.98
N SER A 370 -18.89 1.15 -6.51
CA SER A 370 -20.06 1.49 -7.35
C SER A 370 -19.96 2.88 -7.99
N ALA A 371 -19.33 3.83 -7.28
CA ALA A 371 -19.11 5.20 -7.74
C ALA A 371 -17.90 5.36 -8.67
N LEU A 372 -17.13 4.29 -8.94
CA LEU A 372 -15.96 4.32 -9.82
C LEU A 372 -16.34 3.80 -11.22
N SER A 373 -16.07 4.59 -12.26
CA SER A 373 -16.32 4.18 -13.64
C SER A 373 -15.34 3.09 -14.10
N ASP A 374 -15.72 2.29 -15.11
CA ASP A 374 -14.87 1.20 -15.62
C ASP A 374 -13.49 1.69 -16.06
N TYR A 375 -13.46 2.84 -16.74
CA TYR A 375 -12.20 3.45 -17.18
C TYR A 375 -11.30 3.89 -16.01
N HIS A 376 -11.87 4.50 -14.95
CA HIS A 376 -11.07 4.87 -13.77
C HIS A 376 -10.65 3.64 -12.97
N THR A 377 -11.47 2.59 -12.96
CA THR A 377 -11.11 1.26 -12.42
C THR A 377 -9.91 0.69 -13.18
N GLU A 378 -9.91 0.74 -14.51
CA GLU A 378 -8.80 0.28 -15.34
C GLU A 378 -7.52 1.07 -15.06
N ILE A 379 -7.60 2.40 -14.96
CA ILE A 379 -6.46 3.26 -14.57
C ILE A 379 -5.91 2.84 -13.21
N ALA A 380 -6.78 2.69 -12.19
CA ALA A 380 -6.37 2.34 -10.83
C ALA A 380 -5.70 0.95 -10.78
N GLN A 381 -6.27 -0.04 -11.45
CA GLN A 381 -5.72 -1.39 -11.51
C GLN A 381 -4.36 -1.42 -12.22
N ASN A 382 -4.24 -0.74 -13.37
CA ASN A 382 -2.98 -0.68 -14.11
C ASN A 382 -1.91 0.13 -13.35
N ALA A 383 -2.28 1.23 -12.70
CA ALA A 383 -1.35 2.01 -11.88
C ALA A 383 -0.77 1.18 -10.72
N ALA A 384 -1.62 0.41 -10.04
CA ALA A 384 -1.23 -0.53 -9.00
C ALA A 384 -0.34 -1.66 -9.54
N HIS A 385 -0.73 -2.30 -10.65
CA HIS A 385 0.05 -3.36 -11.29
C HIS A 385 1.46 -2.89 -11.67
N LEU A 386 1.55 -1.73 -12.33
CA LEU A 386 2.83 -1.14 -12.71
C LEU A 386 3.69 -0.78 -11.48
N ALA A 387 3.07 -0.35 -10.37
CA ALA A 387 3.80 -0.09 -9.13
C ALA A 387 4.32 -1.39 -8.50
N VAL A 388 3.59 -2.51 -8.58
CA VAL A 388 4.12 -3.80 -8.10
C VAL A 388 5.30 -4.26 -8.95
N LEU A 389 5.26 -4.05 -10.27
CA LEU A 389 6.37 -4.38 -11.17
C LEU A 389 7.59 -3.46 -10.98
N LYS A 390 7.36 -2.18 -10.72
CA LYS A 390 8.37 -1.12 -10.59
C LYS A 390 8.14 -0.29 -9.31
N PRO A 391 8.40 -0.85 -8.12
CA PRO A 391 7.97 -0.26 -6.85
C PRO A 391 8.69 1.02 -6.42
N ASN A 392 9.80 1.37 -7.09
CA ASN A 392 10.68 2.47 -6.68
C ASN A 392 10.76 3.60 -7.71
N GLU A 393 9.96 3.56 -8.78
CA GLU A 393 9.98 4.59 -9.82
C GLU A 393 8.59 4.80 -10.42
N VAL A 394 8.33 6.04 -10.86
CA VAL A 394 7.06 6.36 -11.52
C VAL A 394 7.07 5.74 -12.92
N THR A 395 6.07 4.91 -13.20
CA THR A 395 5.76 4.44 -14.55
C THR A 395 4.67 5.32 -15.14
N GLN A 396 4.96 5.94 -16.29
CA GLN A 396 4.01 6.79 -16.99
C GLN A 396 2.83 5.96 -17.51
N MET A 397 1.61 6.43 -17.23
CA MET A 397 0.36 5.83 -17.69
C MET A 397 0.07 6.23 -19.15
N VAL A 398 0.99 5.92 -20.06
CA VAL A 398 0.99 6.41 -21.47
C VAL A 398 -0.32 6.14 -22.21
N ASN A 399 -0.94 4.98 -21.99
CA ASN A 399 -2.22 4.61 -22.60
C ASN A 399 -3.42 5.35 -22.01
N TYR A 400 -3.23 6.03 -20.89
CA TYR A 400 -4.26 6.73 -20.13
C TYR A 400 -3.91 8.22 -19.95
N GLN A 401 -2.98 8.76 -20.73
CA GLN A 401 -2.60 10.18 -20.68
C GLN A 401 -3.55 11.09 -21.46
N GLY A 402 -4.45 10.54 -22.29
CA GLY A 402 -5.40 11.30 -23.10
C GLY A 402 -4.88 11.62 -24.52
N GLY A 403 -5.70 12.33 -25.30
CA GLY A 403 -5.47 12.66 -26.71
C GLY A 403 -6.79 12.66 -27.49
N GLY A 404 -7.09 13.73 -28.23
CA GLY A 404 -8.39 14.01 -28.83
C GLY A 404 -8.90 12.92 -29.78
N THR A 405 -9.74 12.01 -29.27
CA THR A 405 -10.53 11.05 -30.05
C THR A 405 -12.01 11.46 -30.18
N SER A 406 -12.45 12.45 -29.39
CA SER A 406 -13.79 13.00 -29.49
C SER A 406 -13.98 13.77 -30.80
N ASP A 407 -15.13 13.54 -31.44
CA ASP A 407 -15.62 14.32 -32.57
C ASP A 407 -16.43 15.57 -32.14
N PHE A 408 -16.55 15.78 -30.82
CA PHE A 408 -17.32 16.85 -30.17
C PHE A 408 -18.82 16.86 -30.52
N THR A 409 -19.39 15.74 -30.98
CA THR A 409 -20.86 15.58 -31.15
C THR A 409 -21.59 15.40 -29.83
N LYS A 410 -20.87 14.98 -28.78
CA LYS A 410 -21.36 14.83 -27.41
C LYS A 410 -20.78 15.92 -26.51
N PRO A 411 -21.55 16.40 -25.52
CA PRO A 411 -21.07 17.42 -24.60
C PRO A 411 -19.97 16.86 -23.70
N ILE A 412 -19.12 17.75 -23.18
CA ILE A 412 -18.28 17.48 -22.04
C ILE A 412 -19.07 17.90 -20.79
N LEU A 413 -19.23 16.98 -19.84
CA LEU A 413 -19.91 17.23 -18.57
C LEU A 413 -18.87 17.27 -17.45
N VAL A 414 -18.93 18.31 -16.62
CA VAL A 414 -18.02 18.52 -15.48
C VAL A 414 -18.83 18.61 -14.19
N ASN A 415 -18.44 17.79 -13.21
CA ASN A 415 -19.00 17.74 -11.87
C ASN A 415 -18.08 18.48 -10.89
N PHE A 416 -18.63 19.46 -10.17
CA PHE A 416 -17.96 20.22 -9.11
C PHE A 416 -18.40 19.67 -7.75
N GLY A 417 -17.94 18.47 -7.45
CA GLY A 417 -18.30 17.71 -6.26
C GLY A 417 -17.33 16.54 -6.03
N GLY A 418 -17.31 16.01 -4.82
CA GLY A 418 -16.30 15.05 -4.35
C GLY A 418 -16.84 13.73 -3.79
N ASN A 419 -18.17 13.48 -3.79
CA ASN A 419 -18.72 12.24 -3.21
C ASN A 419 -18.64 11.05 -4.16
N SER A 420 -18.70 11.30 -5.46
CA SER A 420 -18.69 10.24 -6.47
C SER A 420 -18.13 10.78 -7.77
N THR A 421 -17.66 9.88 -8.64
CA THR A 421 -17.17 10.21 -9.97
C THR A 421 -17.98 9.48 -11.04
N PRO A 422 -19.21 9.96 -11.36
CA PRO A 422 -20.08 9.29 -12.33
C PRO A 422 -19.37 9.13 -13.67
N SER A 423 -19.59 8.00 -14.36
CA SER A 423 -18.83 7.61 -15.56
C SER A 423 -18.90 8.63 -16.70
N GLU A 424 -20.05 9.28 -16.87
CA GLU A 424 -20.31 10.30 -17.91
C GLU A 424 -19.79 11.70 -17.52
N TRP A 425 -19.27 11.88 -16.30
CA TRP A 425 -18.92 13.17 -15.72
C TRP A 425 -17.45 13.26 -15.35
N ASN A 426 -16.78 14.31 -15.83
CA ASN A 426 -15.43 14.67 -15.40
C ASN A 426 -15.52 15.34 -14.02
N SER A 427 -15.07 14.68 -12.97
CA SER A 427 -15.29 15.16 -11.60
C SER A 427 -14.06 15.89 -11.06
N LEU A 428 -14.18 17.21 -10.89
CA LEU A 428 -13.21 18.02 -10.16
C LEU A 428 -13.47 17.77 -8.68
N VAL A 429 -12.76 16.82 -8.07
CA VAL A 429 -13.06 16.34 -6.70
C VAL A 429 -12.53 17.23 -5.57
N GLN A 430 -11.76 18.27 -5.90
CA GLN A 430 -11.27 19.29 -4.97
C GLN A 430 -11.73 20.69 -5.39
N TYR A 431 -11.95 21.56 -4.40
CA TYR A 431 -12.41 22.94 -4.61
C TYR A 431 -11.30 23.99 -4.52
N THR A 432 -10.05 23.56 -4.31
CA THR A 432 -8.89 24.43 -4.08
C THR A 432 -8.20 24.81 -5.39
N ALA A 433 -7.53 25.97 -5.38
CA ALA A 433 -6.70 26.42 -6.50
C ALA A 433 -5.63 25.38 -6.87
N GLY A 434 -5.36 25.23 -8.17
CA GLY A 434 -4.44 24.24 -8.73
C GLY A 434 -5.08 22.88 -9.05
N THR A 435 -6.29 22.60 -8.56
CA THR A 435 -7.02 21.39 -8.93
C THR A 435 -7.30 21.41 -10.43
N SER A 436 -6.92 20.35 -11.14
CA SER A 436 -7.05 20.28 -12.60
C SER A 436 -7.39 18.89 -13.09
N ILE A 437 -8.11 18.80 -14.20
CA ILE A 437 -8.30 17.56 -14.98
C ILE A 437 -7.76 17.83 -16.37
N ALA A 438 -6.79 17.01 -16.79
CA ALA A 438 -6.27 17.04 -18.13
C ALA A 438 -7.16 16.20 -19.06
N ASN A 439 -7.27 16.60 -20.32
CA ASN A 439 -7.92 15.82 -21.38
C ASN A 439 -9.31 15.31 -20.98
N LEU A 440 -10.20 16.25 -20.64
CA LEU A 440 -11.61 16.00 -20.35
C LEU A 440 -12.21 15.06 -21.38
N ARG A 441 -13.11 14.20 -20.92
CA ARG A 441 -13.84 13.27 -21.78
C ARG A 441 -15.20 13.83 -22.13
N ASP A 442 -15.68 13.54 -23.33
CA ASP A 442 -17.08 13.78 -23.65
C ASP A 442 -17.99 12.77 -22.93
N GLN A 443 -19.30 12.96 -23.06
CA GLN A 443 -20.31 12.16 -22.37
C GLN A 443 -20.26 10.66 -22.72
N VAL A 444 -19.68 10.29 -23.87
CA VAL A 444 -19.52 8.87 -24.27
C VAL A 444 -18.14 8.31 -23.93
N GLY A 445 -17.29 9.09 -23.25
CA GLY A 445 -16.00 8.68 -22.74
C GLY A 445 -14.82 8.91 -23.69
N ALA A 446 -15.02 9.55 -24.84
CA ALA A 446 -13.93 9.84 -25.77
C ALA A 446 -13.07 11.00 -25.22
N ASN A 447 -11.76 10.86 -25.30
CA ASN A 447 -10.82 11.86 -24.80
C ASN A 447 -10.86 13.11 -25.68
N THR A 448 -10.75 14.29 -25.06
CA THR A 448 -10.57 15.56 -25.77
C THR A 448 -9.18 16.12 -25.46
N ASN A 449 -8.80 17.21 -26.17
CA ASN A 449 -7.61 17.99 -25.81
C ASN A 449 -7.91 19.10 -24.78
N ILE A 450 -9.16 19.19 -24.32
CA ILE A 450 -9.60 20.26 -23.42
C ILE A 450 -9.25 19.87 -21.99
N SER A 451 -8.60 20.76 -21.27
CA SER A 451 -8.30 20.60 -19.84
C SER A 451 -9.04 21.67 -19.03
N ILE A 452 -9.26 21.40 -17.74
CA ILE A 452 -9.88 22.35 -16.81
C ILE A 452 -9.01 22.51 -15.56
N THR A 453 -8.89 23.74 -15.08
CA THR A 453 -8.13 24.06 -13.86
C THR A 453 -8.90 25.08 -13.02
N ILE A 454 -8.97 24.85 -11.71
CA ILE A 454 -9.38 25.87 -10.74
C ILE A 454 -8.18 26.78 -10.49
N VAL A 455 -8.25 28.03 -10.97
CA VAL A 455 -7.18 29.03 -10.83
C VAL A 455 -7.30 29.76 -9.49
N GLU A 456 -8.52 30.15 -9.12
CA GLU A 456 -8.85 30.70 -7.80
C GLU A 456 -9.91 29.82 -7.17
N GLY A 457 -9.59 29.28 -5.98
CA GLY A 457 -10.41 28.28 -5.30
C GLY A 457 -11.75 28.81 -4.80
N PHE A 458 -12.60 27.87 -4.39
CA PHE A 458 -13.84 28.14 -3.67
C PHE A 458 -13.58 28.11 -2.15
N ASN A 459 -14.55 28.53 -1.34
CA ASN A 459 -14.41 28.48 0.12
C ASN A 459 -14.35 27.04 0.60
N ASN A 460 -15.38 26.28 0.25
CA ASN A 460 -15.60 24.90 0.67
C ASN A 460 -16.63 24.21 -0.25
N ARG A 461 -17.01 23.00 0.14
CA ARG A 461 -17.98 22.15 -0.53
C ARG A 461 -19.29 22.09 0.24
N ASN A 462 -20.41 22.06 -0.48
CA ASN A 462 -21.76 21.96 0.06
C ASN A 462 -22.48 20.74 -0.53
N GLN A 463 -22.91 19.83 0.35
CA GLN A 463 -23.56 18.56 0.01
C GLN A 463 -25.08 18.60 0.18
N THR A 464 -25.67 19.79 0.30
CA THR A 464 -27.10 19.96 0.52
C THR A 464 -27.76 20.63 -0.69
N GLY A 465 -27.59 20.02 -1.86
CA GLY A 465 -28.42 20.28 -3.04
C GLY A 465 -29.53 19.24 -3.20
N PRO A 466 -30.38 19.35 -4.23
CA PRO A 466 -31.43 18.38 -4.51
C PRO A 466 -30.88 17.05 -5.00
N THR A 467 -31.59 15.96 -4.68
CA THR A 467 -31.26 14.60 -5.17
C THR A 467 -31.95 14.26 -6.49
N THR A 468 -32.89 15.09 -6.95
CA THR A 468 -33.58 14.95 -8.24
C THR A 468 -33.69 16.33 -8.88
N THR A 469 -33.43 16.43 -10.18
CA THR A 469 -33.54 17.67 -10.94
C THR A 469 -34.31 17.46 -12.24
N ASN A 470 -34.91 18.52 -12.75
CA ASN A 470 -35.55 18.54 -14.07
C ASN A 470 -34.78 19.50 -14.98
N THR A 471 -33.64 19.05 -15.50
CA THR A 471 -32.75 19.85 -16.35
C THR A 471 -32.30 19.04 -17.57
N SER A 472 -31.90 19.73 -18.64
CA SER A 472 -31.34 19.08 -19.83
C SER A 472 -29.96 18.42 -19.60
N LEU A 473 -29.35 18.61 -18.42
CA LEU A 473 -28.09 18.00 -18.06
C LEU A 473 -28.26 16.56 -17.53
N ASN A 474 -29.48 16.11 -17.20
CA ASN A 474 -29.77 14.77 -16.68
C ASN A 474 -28.80 14.33 -15.56
N MET A 475 -28.59 15.22 -14.60
CA MET A 475 -27.60 15.01 -13.53
C MET A 475 -28.01 13.87 -12.60
N PRO A 476 -27.11 12.93 -12.27
CA PRO A 476 -27.34 12.01 -11.17
C PRO A 476 -27.38 12.78 -9.84
N SER A 477 -28.03 12.19 -8.83
CA SER A 477 -28.19 12.82 -7.51
C SER A 477 -26.87 13.28 -6.90
N SER A 478 -25.81 12.53 -7.15
CA SER A 478 -24.47 12.82 -6.64
C SER A 478 -23.77 14.03 -7.28
N VAL A 479 -24.27 14.52 -8.41
CA VAL A 479 -23.84 15.79 -9.02
C VAL A 479 -24.77 16.93 -8.59
N SER A 480 -26.08 16.71 -8.62
CA SER A 480 -27.04 17.77 -8.27
C SER A 480 -27.05 18.13 -6.78
N SER A 481 -26.69 17.20 -5.89
CA SER A 481 -26.67 17.44 -4.45
C SER A 481 -25.38 18.05 -3.93
N ASP A 482 -24.34 18.09 -4.76
CA ASP A 482 -22.97 18.37 -4.34
C ASP A 482 -22.36 19.52 -5.14
N SER A 483 -21.88 20.54 -4.45
CA SER A 483 -21.54 21.83 -5.04
C SER A 483 -20.30 22.44 -4.39
N TYR A 484 -19.60 23.29 -5.14
CA TYR A 484 -18.64 24.22 -4.58
C TYR A 484 -19.28 25.58 -4.38
N TYR A 485 -18.86 26.28 -3.31
CA TYR A 485 -19.38 27.59 -2.99
C TYR A 485 -18.30 28.57 -2.52
N GLY A 486 -18.50 29.85 -2.81
CA GLY A 486 -17.75 30.94 -2.20
C GLY A 486 -18.69 31.98 -1.57
N ASN A 487 -18.13 33.03 -0.97
CA ASN A 487 -18.82 33.99 -0.10
C ASN A 487 -18.30 35.41 -0.37
N SER A 488 -18.87 36.10 -1.36
CA SER A 488 -18.24 37.29 -1.92
C SER A 488 -18.46 38.59 -1.13
N LYS A 489 -19.37 38.63 -0.15
CA LYS A 489 -19.74 39.87 0.56
C LYS A 489 -19.21 39.96 1.99
N ALA A 490 -19.01 38.83 2.67
CA ALA A 490 -18.54 38.80 4.04
C ALA A 490 -17.74 37.54 4.33
N VAL A 491 -16.89 37.60 5.36
CA VAL A 491 -16.08 36.46 5.83
C VAL A 491 -17.00 35.31 6.29
N TRP A 492 -16.69 34.10 5.83
CA TRP A 492 -17.35 32.86 6.22
C TRP A 492 -16.29 31.79 6.49
N GLU A 493 -16.39 31.06 7.59
CA GLU A 493 -15.39 30.04 7.99
C GLU A 493 -13.95 30.58 7.97
N SER A 494 -13.78 31.82 8.46
CA SER A 494 -12.48 32.52 8.50
C SER A 494 -11.84 32.76 7.13
N LYS A 495 -12.60 32.65 6.03
CA LYS A 495 -12.14 32.91 4.66
C LYS A 495 -12.96 34.01 4.00
N SER A 496 -12.28 34.84 3.23
CA SER A 496 -12.91 35.78 2.29
C SER A 496 -12.65 35.28 0.88
N VAL A 497 -13.70 34.83 0.18
CA VAL A 497 -13.60 34.31 -1.19
C VAL A 497 -14.47 35.17 -2.09
N THR A 498 -13.91 36.31 -2.49
CA THR A 498 -14.59 37.35 -3.29
C THR A 498 -14.97 36.87 -4.69
N GLN A 499 -14.21 35.92 -5.24
CA GLN A 499 -14.48 35.24 -6.49
C GLN A 499 -13.84 33.85 -6.51
N SER A 500 -14.28 33.02 -7.45
CA SER A 500 -13.59 31.81 -7.86
C SER A 500 -13.38 31.84 -9.37
N VAL A 501 -12.29 31.24 -9.84
CA VAL A 501 -11.90 31.29 -11.25
C VAL A 501 -11.59 29.88 -11.73
N VAL A 502 -12.26 29.48 -12.80
CA VAL A 502 -12.05 28.22 -13.49
C VAL A 502 -11.57 28.52 -14.90
N LYS A 503 -10.52 27.84 -15.37
CA LYS A 503 -9.97 28.03 -16.71
C LYS A 503 -10.04 26.73 -17.49
N LEU A 504 -10.56 26.82 -18.71
CA LEU A 504 -10.48 25.78 -19.72
C LEU A 504 -9.32 26.10 -20.67
N THR A 505 -8.54 25.09 -21.05
CA THR A 505 -7.41 25.22 -22.00
C THR A 505 -7.48 24.12 -23.06
N GLY A 506 -6.74 24.29 -24.16
CA GLY A 506 -6.71 23.31 -25.26
C GLY A 506 -7.96 23.35 -26.15
N LEU A 507 -8.72 24.44 -26.10
CA LEU A 507 -9.87 24.65 -26.99
C LEU A 507 -9.40 25.03 -28.41
N ASN A 508 -10.19 24.65 -29.40
CA ASN A 508 -9.94 25.00 -30.80
C ASN A 508 -10.34 26.47 -31.04
N THR A 509 -9.36 27.31 -31.38
CA THR A 509 -9.55 28.75 -31.60
C THR A 509 -10.39 29.10 -32.83
N ALA A 510 -10.60 28.15 -33.75
CA ALA A 510 -11.48 28.31 -34.91
C ALA A 510 -12.95 27.95 -34.62
N LYS A 511 -13.26 27.54 -33.38
CA LYS A 511 -14.60 27.11 -32.94
C LYS A 511 -15.12 28.01 -31.83
N LYS A 512 -16.42 27.90 -31.59
CA LYS A 512 -17.10 28.55 -30.47
C LYS A 512 -17.68 27.51 -29.54
N TYR A 513 -18.03 27.94 -28.34
CA TYR A 513 -18.49 27.05 -27.28
C TYR A 513 -19.72 27.61 -26.57
N SER A 514 -20.62 26.70 -26.19
CA SER A 514 -21.73 26.92 -25.27
C SER A 514 -21.37 26.33 -23.92
N LEU A 515 -21.48 27.14 -22.86
CA LEU A 515 -21.19 26.77 -21.47
C LEU A 515 -22.45 26.94 -20.64
N CYS A 516 -23.08 25.83 -20.24
CA CYS A 516 -24.28 25.84 -19.41
C CYS A 516 -23.97 25.38 -17.98
N PHE A 517 -24.42 26.15 -17.00
CA PHE A 517 -24.15 25.97 -15.58
C PHE A 517 -25.38 25.55 -14.81
N PHE A 518 -25.20 24.66 -13.85
CA PHE A 518 -26.15 24.38 -12.79
C PHE A 518 -25.50 24.64 -11.43
N GLY A 519 -26.25 25.25 -10.52
CA GLY A 519 -25.86 25.57 -9.16
C GLY A 519 -27.09 25.49 -8.25
N SER A 520 -26.95 24.90 -7.07
CA SER A 520 -28.05 24.72 -6.14
C SER A 520 -27.62 24.66 -4.67
N ARG A 521 -28.46 25.24 -3.81
CA ARG A 521 -28.49 25.03 -2.36
C ARG A 521 -29.93 24.81 -1.92
N ALA A 522 -30.26 23.58 -1.53
CA ALA A 522 -31.54 23.25 -0.93
C ALA A 522 -31.69 23.92 0.46
N ASN A 523 -32.93 24.11 0.89
CA ASN A 523 -33.30 24.70 2.18
C ASN A 523 -32.74 26.12 2.39
N SER A 524 -32.74 26.94 1.33
CA SER A 524 -32.28 28.34 1.37
C SER A 524 -33.38 29.34 1.75
N GLY A 525 -34.53 28.88 2.25
CA GLY A 525 -35.64 29.76 2.63
C GLY A 525 -36.11 30.65 1.47
N THR A 526 -36.26 31.95 1.74
CA THR A 526 -36.66 32.99 0.77
C THR A 526 -35.46 33.76 0.18
N GLU A 527 -34.24 33.26 0.38
CA GLU A 527 -33.05 33.92 -0.16
C GLU A 527 -33.01 33.81 -1.68
N ASN A 528 -32.40 34.81 -2.31
CA ASN A 528 -31.91 34.75 -3.68
C ASN A 528 -30.38 34.65 -3.58
N ARG A 529 -29.84 33.53 -4.05
CA ARG A 529 -28.40 33.26 -4.09
C ARG A 529 -27.90 33.33 -5.53
N GLU A 530 -28.27 34.40 -6.23
CA GLU A 530 -27.85 34.67 -7.61
C GLU A 530 -26.33 34.53 -7.73
N THR A 531 -25.93 33.62 -8.60
CA THR A 531 -24.56 33.36 -8.99
C THR A 531 -24.36 33.92 -10.38
N LYS A 532 -23.29 34.69 -10.55
CA LYS A 532 -22.86 35.25 -11.83
C LYS A 532 -21.67 34.47 -12.35
N TYR A 533 -21.82 33.93 -13.56
CA TYR A 533 -20.76 33.31 -14.33
C TYR A 533 -20.36 34.27 -15.46
N THR A 534 -19.21 34.91 -15.32
CA THR A 534 -18.60 35.73 -16.37
C THR A 534 -17.66 34.84 -17.18
N VAL A 535 -18.04 34.52 -18.41
CA VAL A 535 -17.30 33.61 -19.29
C VAL A 535 -16.58 34.42 -20.36
N LYS A 536 -15.25 34.36 -20.37
CA LYS A 536 -14.38 35.24 -21.16
C LYS A 536 -13.38 34.45 -21.99
N GLY A 537 -13.42 34.67 -23.30
CA GLY A 537 -12.37 34.31 -24.25
C GLY A 537 -11.93 35.56 -25.02
N THR A 538 -12.11 35.59 -26.34
CA THR A 538 -12.03 36.85 -27.12
C THR A 538 -13.26 37.74 -26.91
N ASN A 539 -14.42 37.14 -26.68
CA ASN A 539 -15.64 37.81 -26.23
C ASN A 539 -15.97 37.45 -24.78
N GLU A 540 -16.89 38.22 -24.18
CA GLU A 540 -17.35 38.02 -22.81
C GLU A 540 -18.87 37.84 -22.80
N VAL A 541 -19.35 36.82 -22.09
CA VAL A 541 -20.77 36.49 -21.96
C VAL A 541 -21.08 36.22 -20.49
N ILE A 542 -22.17 36.79 -19.99
CA ILE A 542 -22.60 36.66 -18.60
C ILE A 542 -23.81 35.73 -18.53
N ALA A 543 -23.75 34.74 -17.66
CA ALA A 543 -24.88 33.90 -17.27
C ALA A 543 -25.20 34.11 -15.79
N LEU A 544 -26.49 34.21 -15.44
CA LEU A 544 -26.98 34.44 -14.08
C LEU A 544 -27.90 33.29 -13.67
N LEU A 545 -27.69 32.75 -12.47
CA LEU A 545 -28.50 31.65 -11.94
C LEU A 545 -28.79 31.87 -10.45
N ASP A 546 -30.05 31.89 -10.05
CA ASP A 546 -30.38 31.76 -8.63
C ASP A 546 -30.19 30.31 -8.17
N ALA A 547 -29.22 30.09 -7.28
CA ALA A 547 -28.93 28.78 -6.73
C ALA A 547 -29.86 28.42 -5.56
N ALA A 548 -30.61 29.36 -5.00
CA ALA A 548 -31.48 29.08 -3.85
C ALA A 548 -32.61 28.13 -4.23
N ASN A 549 -32.65 26.96 -3.59
CA ASN A 549 -33.67 25.92 -3.82
C ASN A 549 -33.82 25.49 -5.30
N ASN A 550 -32.79 25.70 -6.13
CA ASN A 550 -32.88 25.44 -7.55
C ASN A 550 -32.95 23.94 -7.86
N THR A 551 -33.96 23.51 -8.61
CA THR A 551 -34.15 22.11 -9.04
C THR A 551 -34.29 21.94 -10.55
N SER A 552 -34.37 23.03 -11.32
CA SER A 552 -34.74 22.97 -12.73
C SER A 552 -34.05 23.99 -13.64
N ASN A 553 -33.46 25.06 -13.08
CA ASN A 553 -32.92 26.14 -13.88
C ASN A 553 -31.43 25.92 -14.17
N ILE A 554 -31.04 26.23 -15.40
CA ILE A 554 -29.64 26.32 -15.85
C ILE A 554 -29.41 27.69 -16.47
N ALA A 555 -28.17 28.16 -16.46
CA ALA A 555 -27.79 29.42 -17.10
C ALA A 555 -26.66 29.17 -18.11
N CYS A 556 -26.79 29.68 -19.33
CA CYS A 556 -25.85 29.38 -20.41
C CYS A 556 -25.16 30.64 -20.94
N ALA A 557 -23.85 30.54 -21.14
CA ALA A 557 -23.03 31.48 -21.90
C ALA A 557 -22.81 30.90 -23.30
N GLU A 558 -23.50 31.47 -24.29
CA GLU A 558 -23.51 30.99 -25.67
C GLU A 558 -22.45 31.67 -26.53
N GLN A 559 -22.02 30.98 -27.59
CA GLN A 559 -21.17 31.56 -28.66
C GLN A 559 -19.86 32.17 -28.15
N VAL A 560 -19.25 31.57 -27.12
CA VAL A 560 -17.97 32.02 -26.57
C VAL A 560 -16.83 31.52 -27.45
N ALA A 561 -16.03 32.44 -27.98
CA ALA A 561 -14.83 32.15 -28.76
C ALA A 561 -13.60 32.15 -27.84
N PRO A 562 -12.78 31.08 -27.83
CA PRO A 562 -11.56 31.03 -27.03
C PRO A 562 -10.60 32.17 -27.36
N ASN A 563 -9.71 32.54 -26.42
CA ASN A 563 -8.62 33.47 -26.69
C ASN A 563 -7.59 32.87 -27.67
N THR A 564 -6.57 33.64 -28.06
CA THR A 564 -5.52 33.19 -29.00
C THR A 564 -4.67 32.02 -28.49
N ALA A 565 -4.66 31.76 -27.18
CA ALA A 565 -4.01 30.62 -26.55
C ALA A 565 -4.93 29.38 -26.44
N GLY A 566 -6.15 29.44 -26.99
CA GLY A 566 -7.12 28.36 -26.88
C GLY A 566 -7.68 28.21 -25.47
N GLU A 567 -7.91 29.33 -24.77
CA GLU A 567 -8.41 29.34 -23.40
C GLU A 567 -9.76 30.08 -23.26
N ILE A 568 -10.57 29.62 -22.30
CA ILE A 568 -11.76 30.31 -21.80
C ILE A 568 -11.66 30.38 -20.28
N THR A 569 -11.85 31.57 -19.72
CA THR A 569 -11.87 31.82 -18.27
C THR A 569 -13.29 32.03 -17.79
N ILE A 570 -13.68 31.38 -16.70
CA ILE A 570 -14.97 31.47 -16.05
C ILE A 570 -14.74 32.06 -14.66
N THR A 571 -15.17 33.31 -14.46
CA THR A 571 -15.15 33.98 -13.15
C THR A 571 -16.52 33.86 -12.51
N ILE A 572 -16.57 33.36 -11.28
CA ILE A 572 -17.79 33.05 -10.54
C ILE A 572 -17.86 33.94 -9.30
N THR A 573 -18.93 34.72 -9.18
CA THR A 573 -19.20 35.61 -8.04
C THR A 573 -20.67 35.59 -7.65
N ALA A 574 -21.04 36.28 -6.56
CA ALA A 574 -22.44 36.67 -6.38
C ALA A 574 -22.88 37.61 -7.51
N GLY A 575 -24.12 37.44 -7.97
CA GLY A 575 -24.82 38.36 -8.86
C GLY A 575 -25.34 39.60 -8.14
N SER A 576 -25.83 40.57 -8.90
CA SER A 576 -26.34 41.84 -8.35
C SER A 576 -27.63 41.66 -7.56
N ASN A 577 -28.45 40.64 -7.88
CA ASN A 577 -29.70 40.35 -7.19
C ASN A 577 -29.52 39.40 -6.00
N ASN A 578 -28.30 38.92 -5.75
CA ASN A 578 -28.01 38.08 -4.60
C ASN A 578 -28.32 38.85 -3.31
N ASN A 579 -29.24 38.35 -2.49
CA ASN A 579 -29.65 39.02 -1.24
C ASN A 579 -29.11 38.33 0.02
N ASN A 580 -28.34 37.25 -0.13
CA ASN A 580 -27.70 36.58 0.99
C ASN A 580 -26.60 37.47 1.61
N ALA A 581 -26.55 37.50 2.94
CA ALA A 581 -25.65 38.38 3.71
C ALA A 581 -24.16 38.11 3.47
N TYR A 582 -23.79 36.86 3.18
CA TYR A 582 -22.40 36.46 2.90
C TYR A 582 -22.06 36.53 1.41
N GLY A 583 -23.05 36.73 0.54
CA GLY A 583 -22.88 36.71 -0.90
C GLY A 583 -22.51 35.31 -1.40
N PHE A 584 -23.21 34.28 -0.91
CA PHE A 584 -22.94 32.92 -1.36
C PHE A 584 -23.25 32.74 -2.85
N TYR A 585 -22.34 32.10 -3.57
CA TYR A 585 -22.49 31.67 -4.96
C TYR A 585 -22.10 30.20 -5.10
N TYR A 586 -22.67 29.50 -6.09
CA TYR A 586 -22.60 28.04 -6.19
C TYR A 586 -22.30 27.55 -7.60
N ILE A 587 -21.60 26.42 -7.71
CA ILE A 587 -21.54 25.63 -8.93
C ILE A 587 -21.58 24.13 -8.58
N ASN A 588 -22.45 23.39 -9.26
CA ASN A 588 -22.54 21.94 -9.19
C ASN A 588 -22.02 21.31 -10.48
N ALA A 589 -22.42 21.88 -11.62
CA ALA A 589 -22.16 21.29 -12.92
C ALA A 589 -21.89 22.33 -14.00
N LEU A 590 -21.04 21.96 -14.95
CA LEU A 590 -20.82 22.64 -16.22
C LEU A 590 -21.03 21.64 -17.36
N GLN A 591 -21.82 22.04 -18.35
CA GLN A 591 -21.87 21.41 -19.66
C GLN A 591 -21.13 22.31 -20.66
N LEU A 592 -20.14 21.75 -21.35
CA LEU A 592 -19.41 22.40 -22.43
C LEU A 592 -19.78 21.71 -23.75
N LYS A 593 -20.23 22.49 -24.73
CA LYS A 593 -20.52 22.03 -26.10
C LYS A 593 -19.74 22.86 -27.10
N GLN A 594 -19.11 22.20 -28.07
CA GLN A 594 -18.60 22.90 -29.24
C GLN A 594 -19.80 23.27 -30.13
N VAL A 595 -19.86 24.54 -30.56
CA VAL A 595 -20.89 25.07 -31.44
C VAL A 595 -20.24 25.71 -32.66
N ASN A 596 -20.94 25.68 -33.79
CA ASN A 596 -20.48 26.30 -35.03
C ASN A 596 -20.65 27.81 -35.00
#